data_AF-A0A9X5PFD4-F1
#
_entry.id   AF-A0A9X5PFD4-F1
#
_cell.length_a   1.000
_cell.length_b   1.000
_cell.length_c   1.000
_cell.angle_alpha   90.00
_cell.angle_beta   90.00
_cell.angle_gamma   90.00
#
_symmetry.space_group_name_H-M   'P 1'
#
loop_
_entity.id
_entity.type
_entity.pdbx_description
1 polymer ?
#
loop_
_entity_poly.entity_id
_entity_poly.type
_entity_poly.pdbx_seq_one_letter_code
_entity_poly.pdbx_strand_id
1 'polypeptide(L)'
;MKAHLPLPSPAAQASSSKLFEIITQEIKAQNNWIPFSRFMELALYTSEYGYYTGGSHKIGTDGDFITAPTLTPLFGQTFARQLAELLPQTAGNIYEFGAGTGHLAATLLKSLSDDLKHYYIIELSPELAERQRQFIAEHTTPQLAQKVIHLTELPESFDGIIIGNEVLDAMPVEIICRTQNTFQHIGVSINPDGQLEQSPRPLKQPDLLQLTATYFPKTKHPYTSELHPAQYAFILTLAQKITRGSMIFIDYGFDAAQYYHPQRDEGTLIAHYRHHTIHDPFFHIGLTDLTAHVNFTDIAQAGTDGGLDLIGYLPQSHFLFNLGITDLLAQTAPPGTADYLRVSTAVQKLTDQHEMGELFKVIAFGKNIDIDWTGFRFGDICHKL
;
A
#
# COMPACT_ATOMS: atom_id res chain seq x y z
N MET A 1 -16.56 -23.72 -12.75
CA MET A 1 -16.16 -24.49 -11.55
C MET A 1 -15.96 -23.48 -10.43
N LYS A 2 -16.72 -23.56 -9.32
CA LYS A 2 -16.40 -22.72 -8.15
C LYS A 2 -15.04 -23.19 -7.65
N ALA A 3 -14.03 -22.32 -7.66
CA ALA A 3 -12.74 -22.63 -7.06
C ALA A 3 -12.99 -23.08 -5.62
N HIS A 4 -12.43 -24.22 -5.23
CA HIS A 4 -12.58 -24.74 -3.87
C HIS A 4 -11.70 -23.89 -2.96
N LEU A 5 -12.26 -22.80 -2.43
CA LEU A 5 -11.52 -21.92 -1.54
C LEU A 5 -11.09 -22.69 -0.27
N PRO A 6 -9.85 -22.54 0.18
CA PRO A 6 -9.32 -23.31 1.30
C PRO A 6 -9.93 -22.82 2.62
N LEU A 7 -10.46 -23.74 3.43
CA LEU A 7 -11.14 -23.36 4.68
C LEU A 7 -10.16 -22.77 5.71
N PRO A 8 -10.60 -21.79 6.53
CA PRO A 8 -9.81 -21.30 7.65
C PRO A 8 -9.66 -22.39 8.73
N SER A 9 -8.61 -22.30 9.54
CA SER A 9 -8.46 -23.16 10.71
C SER A 9 -9.54 -22.82 11.75
N PRO A 10 -9.85 -23.73 12.70
CA PRO A 10 -10.83 -23.43 13.76
C PRO A 10 -10.49 -22.17 14.57
N ALA A 11 -9.21 -21.92 14.84
CA ALA A 11 -8.76 -20.72 15.53
C ALA A 11 -8.97 -19.45 14.69
N ALA A 12 -8.62 -19.50 13.40
CA ALA A 12 -8.86 -18.38 12.49
C ALA A 12 -10.36 -18.08 12.33
N GLN A 13 -11.20 -19.12 12.22
CA GLN A 13 -12.65 -18.98 12.16
C GLN A 13 -13.23 -18.37 13.45
N ALA A 14 -12.71 -18.76 14.62
CA ALA A 14 -13.11 -18.16 15.89
C ALA A 14 -12.73 -16.67 15.95
N SER A 15 -11.52 -16.31 15.50
CA SER A 15 -11.06 -14.91 15.43
C SER A 15 -11.94 -14.07 14.49
N SER A 16 -12.22 -14.57 13.28
CA SER A 16 -13.14 -13.93 12.33
C SER A 16 -14.55 -13.75 12.90
N SER A 17 -15.06 -14.74 13.63
CA SER A 17 -16.37 -14.65 14.31
C SER A 17 -16.37 -13.57 15.40
N LYS A 18 -15.27 -13.42 16.15
CA LYS A 18 -15.14 -12.35 17.15
C LYS A 18 -15.08 -10.98 16.53
N LEU A 19 -14.36 -10.83 15.42
CA LEU A 19 -14.35 -9.57 14.68
C LEU A 19 -15.74 -9.22 14.14
N PHE A 20 -16.47 -10.19 13.62
CA PHE A 20 -17.84 -10.01 13.17
C PHE A 20 -18.75 -9.53 14.32
N GLU A 21 -18.64 -10.10 15.51
CA GLU A 21 -19.36 -9.62 16.70
C GLU A 21 -19.04 -8.16 17.03
N ILE A 22 -17.76 -7.76 17.00
CA ILE A 22 -17.32 -6.37 17.25
C ILE A 22 -17.93 -5.42 16.22
N ILE A 23 -17.79 -5.74 14.93
CA ILE A 23 -18.29 -4.89 13.83
C ILE A 23 -19.81 -4.76 13.90
N THR A 24 -20.53 -5.86 14.13
CA THR A 24 -22.00 -5.80 14.20
C THR A 24 -22.50 -5.03 15.42
N GLN A 25 -21.79 -5.05 16.55
CA GLN A 25 -22.11 -4.19 17.69
C GLN A 25 -21.94 -2.71 17.35
N GLU A 26 -20.86 -2.35 16.66
CA GLU A 26 -20.63 -0.96 16.23
C GLU A 26 -21.69 -0.49 15.23
N ILE A 27 -22.04 -1.32 14.24
CA ILE A 27 -23.10 -1.01 13.27
C ILE A 27 -24.44 -0.76 13.98
N LYS A 28 -24.81 -1.60 14.96
CA LYS A 28 -26.04 -1.41 15.74
C LYS A 28 -26.02 -0.12 16.54
N ALA A 29 -24.88 0.24 17.14
CA ALA A 29 -24.72 1.49 17.87
C ALA A 29 -24.85 2.74 16.97
N GLN A 30 -24.51 2.61 15.68
CA GLN A 30 -24.54 3.68 14.69
C GLN A 30 -25.83 3.72 13.85
N ASN A 31 -26.97 3.38 14.45
CA ASN A 31 -28.27 3.32 13.76
C ASN A 31 -28.25 2.38 12.53
N ASN A 32 -27.70 1.19 12.75
CA ASN A 32 -27.56 0.11 11.77
C ASN A 32 -26.81 0.51 10.49
N TRP A 33 -25.82 1.38 10.58
CA TRP A 33 -25.02 1.77 9.42
C TRP A 33 -23.71 2.44 9.81
N ILE A 34 -22.62 2.05 9.14
CA ILE A 34 -21.33 2.75 9.17
C ILE A 34 -20.85 2.98 7.74
N PRO A 35 -20.03 4.02 7.46
CA PRO A 35 -19.41 4.16 6.14
C PRO A 35 -18.49 2.96 5.85
N PHE A 36 -18.27 2.65 4.57
CA PHE A 36 -17.42 1.51 4.19
C PHE A 36 -15.98 1.68 4.70
N SER A 37 -15.47 2.91 4.73
CA SER A 37 -14.16 3.24 5.31
C SER A 37 -14.04 2.73 6.74
N ARG A 38 -15.05 2.96 7.59
CA ARG A 38 -15.06 2.49 8.97
C ARG A 38 -15.13 0.97 9.07
N PHE A 39 -15.91 0.32 8.20
CA PHE A 39 -15.91 -1.14 8.12
C PHE A 39 -14.52 -1.69 7.74
N MET A 40 -13.90 -1.14 6.70
CA MET A 40 -12.57 -1.54 6.21
C MET A 40 -11.51 -1.32 7.29
N GLU A 41 -11.55 -0.19 7.99
CA GLU A 41 -10.68 0.08 9.14
C GLU A 41 -10.80 -1.00 10.22
N LEU A 42 -12.03 -1.36 10.62
CA LEU A 42 -12.26 -2.41 11.60
C LEU A 42 -11.79 -3.77 11.09
N ALA A 43 -12.12 -4.12 9.84
CA ALA A 43 -11.77 -5.39 9.22
C ALA A 43 -10.25 -5.58 9.13
N LEU A 44 -9.50 -4.51 8.87
CA LEU A 44 -8.06 -4.54 8.63
C LEU A 44 -7.23 -4.28 9.90
N TYR A 45 -7.69 -3.41 10.79
CA TYR A 45 -6.84 -2.84 11.86
C TYR A 45 -7.39 -2.97 13.28
N THR A 46 -8.53 -3.64 13.50
CA THR A 46 -9.00 -3.93 14.88
C THR A 46 -7.92 -4.69 15.64
N SER A 47 -7.45 -4.17 16.77
CA SER A 47 -6.44 -4.85 17.60
C SER A 47 -6.81 -6.32 17.84
N GLU A 48 -5.83 -7.23 17.71
CA GLU A 48 -5.96 -8.69 17.89
C GLU A 48 -6.82 -9.45 16.86
N TYR A 49 -7.63 -8.76 16.04
CA TYR A 49 -8.59 -9.44 15.15
C TYR A 49 -8.50 -9.03 13.68
N GLY A 50 -8.11 -7.78 13.41
CA GLY A 50 -8.01 -7.21 12.07
C GLY A 50 -7.01 -7.94 11.19
N TYR A 51 -7.14 -7.79 9.87
CA TYR A 51 -6.24 -8.43 8.90
C TYR A 51 -4.76 -8.21 9.23
N TYR A 52 -4.33 -6.98 9.45
CA TYR A 52 -2.94 -6.61 9.73
C TYR A 52 -2.53 -6.71 11.21
N THR A 53 -3.50 -6.81 12.13
CA THR A 53 -3.28 -6.72 13.60
C THR A 53 -3.64 -7.99 14.38
N GLY A 54 -4.12 -9.04 13.71
CA GLY A 54 -4.70 -10.24 14.33
C GLY A 54 -3.82 -11.49 14.43
N GLY A 55 -2.50 -11.34 14.47
CA GLY A 55 -1.58 -12.41 14.83
C GLY A 55 -1.50 -13.64 13.92
N SER A 56 -0.73 -14.61 14.43
CA SER A 56 0.05 -15.65 13.76
C SER A 56 -0.59 -16.56 12.69
N HIS A 57 -1.83 -16.36 12.29
CA HIS A 57 -2.52 -17.17 11.28
C HIS A 57 -2.14 -16.87 9.82
N LYS A 58 -1.26 -15.89 9.57
CA LYS A 58 -1.35 -15.13 8.32
C LYS A 58 -0.18 -15.14 7.34
N ILE A 59 1.06 -15.40 7.72
CA ILE A 59 2.16 -15.29 6.74
C ILE A 59 3.25 -16.34 7.04
N GLY A 60 3.04 -17.55 6.52
CA GLY A 60 4.12 -18.48 6.17
C GLY A 60 4.33 -18.45 4.65
N THR A 61 4.96 -19.45 4.07
CA THR A 61 5.03 -19.64 2.60
C THR A 61 3.66 -19.68 1.89
N ASP A 62 2.57 -19.66 2.66
CA ASP A 62 1.15 -19.64 2.26
C ASP A 62 0.45 -18.28 2.52
N GLY A 63 1.19 -17.19 2.75
CA GLY A 63 0.61 -15.84 2.94
C GLY A 63 -0.18 -15.37 1.72
N ASP A 64 -1.20 -14.52 1.88
CA ASP A 64 -2.17 -14.23 0.80
C ASP A 64 -1.55 -13.53 -0.43
N PHE A 65 -0.39 -12.88 -0.26
CA PHE A 65 0.32 -12.15 -1.32
C PHE A 65 1.82 -12.42 -1.38
N ILE A 66 2.34 -12.25 -2.59
CA ILE A 66 3.77 -12.14 -2.87
C ILE A 66 4.02 -10.68 -3.28
N THR A 67 4.67 -9.91 -2.42
CA THR A 67 5.03 -8.50 -2.70
C THR A 67 6.38 -8.41 -3.41
N ALA A 68 6.65 -7.28 -4.08
CA ALA A 68 7.89 -7.07 -4.83
C ALA A 68 9.18 -7.40 -4.03
N PRO A 69 9.31 -7.00 -2.75
CA PRO A 69 10.49 -7.33 -1.94
C PRO A 69 10.70 -8.83 -1.68
N THR A 70 9.64 -9.64 -1.74
CA THR A 70 9.71 -11.09 -1.50
C THR A 70 10.00 -11.91 -2.77
N LEU A 71 9.77 -11.34 -3.96
CA LEU A 71 10.07 -11.99 -5.23
C LEU A 71 11.57 -12.18 -5.46
N THR A 72 12.35 -11.15 -5.16
CA THR A 72 13.80 -11.14 -5.36
C THR A 72 14.46 -10.01 -4.57
N PRO A 73 15.65 -10.23 -3.97
CA PRO A 73 16.44 -9.16 -3.38
C PRO A 73 16.82 -8.05 -4.37
N LEU A 74 16.77 -8.31 -5.68
CA LEU A 74 17.11 -7.32 -6.70
C LEU A 74 16.19 -6.09 -6.65
N PHE A 75 14.95 -6.23 -6.20
CA PHE A 75 14.06 -5.07 -6.00
C PHE A 75 14.67 -4.09 -4.97
N GLY A 76 14.98 -4.59 -3.76
CA GLY A 76 15.58 -3.77 -2.71
C GLY A 76 16.98 -3.27 -3.05
N GLN A 77 17.81 -4.07 -3.73
CA GLN A 77 19.14 -3.64 -4.18
C GLN A 77 19.06 -2.52 -5.24
N THR A 78 18.08 -2.60 -6.13
CA THR A 78 17.81 -1.55 -7.13
C THR A 78 17.36 -0.28 -6.42
N PHE A 79 16.40 -0.40 -5.51
CA PHE A 79 15.89 0.74 -4.75
C PHE A 79 16.98 1.41 -3.90
N ALA A 80 17.89 0.61 -3.31
CA ALA A 80 19.04 1.10 -2.56
C ALA A 80 19.93 2.04 -3.37
N ARG A 81 20.02 1.89 -4.69
CA ARG A 81 20.78 2.82 -5.55
C ARG A 81 20.20 4.23 -5.49
N GLN A 82 18.88 4.38 -5.53
CA GLN A 82 18.24 5.68 -5.36
C GLN A 82 18.46 6.22 -3.95
N LEU A 83 18.28 5.38 -2.93
CA LEU A 83 18.42 5.82 -1.53
C LEU A 83 19.86 6.23 -1.18
N ALA A 84 20.86 5.59 -1.79
CA ALA A 84 22.27 5.95 -1.62
C ALA A 84 22.61 7.35 -2.15
N GLU A 85 21.92 7.83 -3.19
CA GLU A 85 22.06 9.21 -3.70
C GLU A 85 21.48 10.25 -2.72
N LEU A 86 20.45 9.87 -1.98
CA LEU A 86 19.67 10.77 -1.12
C LEU A 86 20.18 10.82 0.32
N LEU A 87 20.64 9.69 0.87
CA LEU A 87 21.07 9.57 2.27
C LEU A 87 22.10 10.64 2.69
N PRO A 88 23.17 10.92 1.92
CA PRO A 88 24.17 11.93 2.29
C PRO A 88 23.62 13.35 2.41
N GLN A 89 22.43 13.63 1.88
CA GLN A 89 21.78 14.95 1.90
C GLN A 89 20.87 15.15 3.14
N THR A 90 20.67 14.10 3.94
CA THR A 90 19.73 14.07 5.07
C THR A 90 20.47 13.78 6.39
N ALA A 91 19.73 13.61 7.49
CA ALA A 91 20.30 13.08 8.74
C ALA A 91 20.67 11.58 8.68
N GLY A 92 20.55 10.92 7.53
CA GLY A 92 20.90 9.52 7.35
C GLY A 92 19.86 8.56 7.94
N ASN A 93 18.60 8.97 8.01
CA ASN A 93 17.51 8.14 8.52
C ASN A 93 16.63 7.62 7.37
N ILE A 94 16.17 6.39 7.49
CA ILE A 94 15.09 5.84 6.65
C ILE A 94 13.88 5.56 7.54
N TYR A 95 12.69 5.87 7.06
CA TYR A 95 11.42 5.61 7.72
C TYR A 95 10.55 4.75 6.79
N GLU A 96 10.45 3.45 7.06
CA GLU A 96 9.63 2.52 6.30
C GLU A 96 8.27 2.35 6.98
N PHE A 97 7.20 2.69 6.25
CA PHE A 97 5.84 2.36 6.64
C PHE A 97 5.48 0.99 6.10
N GLY A 98 4.87 0.14 6.94
CA GLY A 98 4.37 -1.17 6.51
C GLY A 98 5.46 -2.08 5.96
N ALA A 99 6.52 -2.34 6.73
CA ALA A 99 7.70 -3.13 6.29
C ALA A 99 7.41 -4.62 6.00
N GLY A 100 6.14 -5.03 6.02
CA GLY A 100 5.70 -6.41 5.80
C GLY A 100 6.47 -7.37 6.69
N THR A 101 7.15 -8.34 6.08
CA THR A 101 7.96 -9.35 6.78
C THR A 101 9.41 -8.93 7.03
N GLY A 102 9.81 -7.70 6.68
CA GLY A 102 11.16 -7.18 6.88
C GLY A 102 12.16 -7.51 5.76
N HIS A 103 11.71 -8.09 4.64
CA HIS A 103 12.57 -8.44 3.49
C HIS A 103 13.20 -7.20 2.83
N LEU A 104 12.41 -6.13 2.65
CA LEU A 104 12.92 -4.88 2.08
C LEU A 104 13.93 -4.24 3.02
N ALA A 105 13.57 -4.05 4.30
CA ALA A 105 14.47 -3.57 5.35
C ALA A 105 15.81 -4.33 5.38
N ALA A 106 15.78 -5.66 5.46
CA ALA A 106 16.99 -6.48 5.50
C ALA A 106 17.86 -6.29 4.25
N THR A 107 17.24 -6.16 3.07
CA THR A 107 17.94 -5.93 1.81
C THR A 107 18.57 -4.54 1.76
N LEU A 108 17.83 -3.50 2.14
CA LEU A 108 18.31 -2.13 2.18
C LEU A 108 19.45 -1.95 3.19
N LEU A 109 19.33 -2.51 4.39
CA LEU A 109 20.39 -2.50 5.41
C LEU A 109 21.71 -3.08 4.90
N LYS A 110 21.66 -4.14 4.07
CA LYS A 110 22.84 -4.76 3.47
C LYS A 110 23.40 -4.00 2.26
N SER A 111 22.55 -3.24 1.58
CA SER A 111 22.89 -2.61 0.30
C SER A 111 23.34 -1.15 0.46
N LEU A 112 23.01 -0.52 1.59
CA LEU A 112 23.30 0.88 1.88
C LEU A 112 24.62 1.05 2.64
N SER A 113 25.26 2.21 2.44
CA SER A 113 26.54 2.58 3.05
C SER A 113 26.42 2.93 4.54
N ASP A 114 27.54 3.33 5.14
CA ASP A 114 27.61 3.88 6.50
C ASP A 114 26.89 5.23 6.67
N ASP A 115 26.39 5.83 5.58
CA ASP A 115 25.56 7.03 5.64
C ASP A 115 24.19 6.75 6.28
N LEU A 116 23.71 5.50 6.22
CA LEU A 116 22.55 5.06 6.97
C LEU A 116 22.88 5.00 8.48
N LYS A 117 22.27 5.88 9.26
CA LYS A 117 22.39 5.96 10.72
C LYS A 117 21.31 5.15 11.41
N HIS A 118 20.05 5.38 11.06
CA HIS A 118 18.91 4.67 11.64
C HIS A 118 17.92 4.23 10.56
N TYR A 119 17.32 3.07 10.79
CA TYR A 119 16.25 2.52 9.98
C TYR A 119 15.01 2.36 10.86
N TYR A 120 14.09 3.30 10.75
CA TYR A 120 12.84 3.30 11.49
C TYR A 120 11.79 2.50 10.74
N ILE A 121 11.14 1.56 11.43
CA ILE A 121 9.97 0.85 10.90
C ILE A 121 8.75 1.34 11.68
N ILE A 122 7.77 1.92 10.98
CA ILE A 122 6.49 2.34 11.56
C ILE A 122 5.51 1.19 11.38
N GLU A 123 5.22 0.49 12.48
CA GLU A 123 4.43 -0.75 12.49
C GLU A 123 3.36 -0.69 13.58
N LEU A 124 2.10 -0.87 13.17
CA LEU A 124 0.94 -0.86 14.09
C LEU A 124 0.76 -2.20 14.80
N SER A 125 1.27 -3.29 14.21
CA SER A 125 1.13 -4.64 14.73
C SER A 125 2.35 -5.05 15.57
N PRO A 126 2.22 -5.19 16.90
CA PRO A 126 3.34 -5.59 17.76
C PRO A 126 3.95 -6.94 17.38
N GLU A 127 3.12 -7.85 16.88
CA GLU A 127 3.51 -9.20 16.46
C GLU A 127 4.27 -9.16 15.13
N LEU A 128 3.85 -8.32 14.18
CA LEU A 128 4.57 -8.15 12.92
C LEU A 128 5.90 -7.43 13.15
N ALA A 129 5.93 -6.46 14.07
CA ALA A 129 7.17 -5.82 14.50
C ALA A 129 8.18 -6.84 15.06
N GLU A 130 7.72 -7.82 15.86
CA GLU A 130 8.59 -8.88 16.38
C GLU A 130 9.11 -9.80 15.28
N ARG A 131 8.25 -10.19 14.33
CA ARG A 131 8.66 -10.99 13.17
C ARG A 131 9.68 -10.27 12.30
N GLN A 132 9.49 -8.97 12.07
CA GLN A 132 10.45 -8.14 11.33
C GLN A 132 11.80 -8.10 12.08
N ARG A 133 11.80 -7.89 13.41
CA ARG A 133 13.04 -7.92 14.22
C ARG A 133 13.76 -9.25 14.08
N GLN A 134 13.04 -10.36 14.21
CA GLN A 134 13.62 -11.70 14.06
C GLN A 134 14.19 -11.90 12.66
N PHE A 135 13.41 -11.61 11.62
CA PHE A 135 13.83 -11.78 10.23
C PHE A 135 15.09 -10.95 9.94
N ILE A 136 15.11 -9.68 10.34
CA ILE A 136 16.26 -8.80 10.13
C ILE A 136 17.49 -9.32 10.90
N ALA A 137 17.33 -9.75 12.15
CA ALA A 137 18.43 -10.30 12.93
C ALA A 137 19.03 -11.58 12.32
N GLU A 138 18.20 -12.43 11.71
CA GLU A 138 18.62 -13.66 11.03
C GLU A 138 19.28 -13.40 9.66
N HIS A 139 18.92 -12.30 8.98
CA HIS A 139 19.31 -12.04 7.59
C HIS A 139 20.28 -10.86 7.41
N THR A 140 20.75 -10.25 8.50
CA THR A 140 21.72 -9.14 8.52
C THR A 140 22.77 -9.35 9.61
N THR A 141 23.81 -8.50 9.66
CA THR A 141 24.80 -8.56 10.74
C THR A 141 24.25 -7.88 12.01
N PRO A 142 24.74 -8.24 13.22
CA PRO A 142 24.32 -7.57 14.45
C PRO A 142 24.49 -6.04 14.40
N GLN A 143 25.53 -5.55 13.73
CA GLN A 143 25.79 -4.11 13.56
C GLN A 143 24.72 -3.43 12.71
N LEU A 144 24.23 -4.09 11.65
CA LEU A 144 23.15 -3.57 10.81
C LEU A 144 21.80 -3.66 11.53
N ALA A 145 21.51 -4.79 12.18
CA ALA A 145 20.28 -4.98 12.93
C ALA A 145 20.11 -3.94 14.06
N GLN A 146 21.20 -3.52 14.71
CA GLN A 146 21.18 -2.48 15.75
C GLN A 146 20.77 -1.09 15.25
N LYS A 147 20.80 -0.84 13.93
CA LYS A 147 20.31 0.42 13.36
C LYS A 147 18.77 0.47 13.30
N VAL A 148 18.10 -0.67 13.47
CA VAL A 148 16.63 -0.76 13.32
C VAL A 148 15.92 -0.36 14.60
N ILE A 149 14.95 0.54 14.46
CA ILE A 149 14.11 1.01 15.56
C ILE A 149 12.64 0.92 15.13
N HIS A 150 11.85 0.11 15.83
CA HIS A 150 10.40 0.05 15.61
C HIS A 150 9.71 1.21 16.35
N LEU A 151 8.85 1.93 15.65
CA LEU A 151 8.05 3.02 16.17
C LEU A 151 6.56 2.66 16.13
N THR A 152 5.86 2.94 17.22
CA THR A 152 4.39 2.81 17.31
C THR A 152 3.68 4.14 17.11
N GLU A 153 4.43 5.24 17.00
CA GLU A 153 3.92 6.59 16.79
C GLU A 153 4.81 7.35 15.81
N LEU A 154 4.24 8.37 15.17
CA LEU A 154 4.99 9.22 14.26
C LEU A 154 5.92 10.14 15.06
N PRO A 155 7.19 10.31 14.63
CA PRO A 155 8.04 11.39 15.10
C PRO A 155 7.36 12.78 14.97
N GLU A 156 7.79 13.73 15.81
CA GLU A 156 7.35 15.12 15.69
C GLU A 156 7.68 15.69 14.31
N SER A 157 8.88 15.38 13.81
CA SER A 157 9.39 15.75 12.49
C SER A 157 10.24 14.65 11.87
N PHE A 158 10.40 14.69 10.55
CA PHE A 158 11.29 13.79 9.81
C PHE A 158 12.46 14.57 9.18
N ASP A 159 13.66 13.98 9.28
CA ASP A 159 14.84 14.36 8.50
C ASP A 159 15.47 13.07 7.97
N GLY A 160 15.23 12.75 6.71
CA GLY A 160 15.53 11.45 6.14
C GLY A 160 14.65 11.07 4.96
N ILE A 161 14.65 9.78 4.64
CA ILE A 161 13.91 9.22 3.51
C ILE A 161 12.74 8.41 4.04
N ILE A 162 11.51 8.82 3.72
CA ILE A 162 10.30 8.06 4.00
C ILE A 162 10.00 7.16 2.80
N ILE A 163 9.72 5.89 3.06
CA ILE A 163 9.34 4.92 2.04
C ILE A 163 8.05 4.18 2.44
N GLY A 164 7.22 3.85 1.44
CA GLY A 164 6.08 2.96 1.60
C GLY A 164 5.90 2.11 0.34
N ASN A 165 5.87 0.79 0.50
CA ASN A 165 5.62 -0.16 -0.60
C ASN A 165 4.36 -0.95 -0.28
N GLU A 166 3.31 -0.79 -1.11
CA GLU A 166 2.01 -1.45 -0.91
C GLU A 166 1.43 -1.14 0.47
N VAL A 167 1.27 0.17 0.72
CA VAL A 167 0.78 0.71 2.00
C VAL A 167 -0.47 1.55 1.78
N LEU A 168 -0.56 2.24 0.64
CA LEU A 168 -1.65 3.15 0.36
C LEU A 168 -2.91 2.37 -0.02
N ASP A 169 -2.76 1.26 -0.75
CA ASP A 169 -3.87 0.43 -1.21
C ASP A 169 -4.69 -0.20 -0.06
N ALA A 170 -4.05 -0.47 1.07
CA ALA A 170 -4.67 -1.00 2.28
C ALA A 170 -5.40 0.06 3.13
N MET A 171 -5.29 1.35 2.79
CA MET A 171 -5.94 2.40 3.56
C MET A 171 -7.46 2.45 3.34
N PRO A 172 -8.26 2.71 4.38
CA PRO A 172 -9.71 2.77 4.26
C PRO A 172 -10.22 3.75 3.21
N VAL A 173 -11.14 3.29 2.36
CA VAL A 173 -11.76 4.09 1.29
C VAL A 173 -13.24 4.37 1.54
N GLU A 174 -13.72 5.50 1.02
CA GLU A 174 -15.15 5.77 0.93
C GLU A 174 -15.70 5.25 -0.40
N ILE A 175 -16.83 4.57 -0.39
CA ILE A 175 -17.48 4.09 -1.62
C ILE A 175 -18.67 4.98 -1.92
N ILE A 176 -18.67 5.60 -3.11
CA ILE A 176 -19.76 6.44 -3.57
C ILE A 176 -20.39 5.80 -4.81
N CYS A 177 -21.72 5.81 -4.89
CA CYS A 177 -22.46 5.49 -6.10
C CYS A 177 -23.14 6.75 -6.64
N ARG A 178 -22.79 7.12 -7.87
CA ARG A 178 -23.46 8.16 -8.64
C ARG A 178 -24.60 7.53 -9.46
N THR A 179 -25.81 8.00 -9.21
CA THR A 179 -26.96 7.78 -10.10
C THR A 179 -27.27 9.05 -10.90
N GLN A 180 -28.24 9.02 -11.82
CA GLN A 180 -28.49 10.13 -12.76
C GLN A 180 -28.64 11.50 -12.08
N ASN A 181 -29.26 11.56 -10.90
CA ASN A 181 -29.56 12.83 -10.21
C ASN A 181 -29.06 12.91 -8.76
N THR A 182 -28.43 11.86 -8.23
CA THR A 182 -28.02 11.83 -6.81
C THR A 182 -26.71 11.09 -6.60
N PHE A 183 -26.01 11.44 -5.53
CA PHE A 183 -24.88 10.69 -5.01
C PHE A 183 -25.30 9.93 -3.76
N GLN A 184 -24.96 8.65 -3.71
CA GLN A 184 -25.21 7.77 -2.58
C GLN A 184 -23.88 7.38 -1.95
N HIS A 185 -23.79 7.55 -0.64
CA HIS A 185 -22.71 7.03 0.18
C HIS A 185 -23.00 5.56 0.49
N ILE A 186 -22.15 4.66 0.01
CA ILE A 186 -22.27 3.22 0.27
C ILE A 186 -21.57 2.93 1.60
N GLY A 187 -22.35 2.47 2.57
CA GLY A 187 -21.85 1.98 3.85
C GLY A 187 -22.16 0.51 4.04
N VAL A 188 -22.10 0.05 5.29
CA VAL A 188 -22.38 -1.32 5.70
C VAL A 188 -23.49 -1.33 6.75
N SER A 189 -24.51 -2.17 6.54
CA SER A 189 -25.59 -2.42 7.51
C SER A 189 -25.74 -3.90 7.82
N ILE A 190 -26.54 -4.22 8.83
CA ILE A 190 -26.97 -5.60 9.11
C ILE A 190 -28.36 -5.80 8.51
N ASN A 191 -28.51 -6.84 7.70
CA ASN A 191 -29.76 -7.23 7.07
C ASN A 191 -30.67 -8.02 8.04
N PRO A 192 -31.94 -8.31 7.69
CA PRO A 192 -32.86 -9.05 8.56
C PRO A 192 -32.39 -10.46 8.95
N ASP A 193 -31.54 -11.08 8.15
CA ASP A 193 -30.94 -12.40 8.41
C ASP A 193 -29.69 -12.33 9.30
N GLY A 194 -29.31 -11.13 9.74
CA GLY A 194 -28.16 -10.88 10.61
C GLY A 194 -26.82 -10.85 9.88
N GLN A 195 -26.81 -10.80 8.55
CA GLN A 195 -25.59 -10.71 7.73
C GLN A 195 -25.24 -9.26 7.40
N LEU A 196 -23.97 -8.99 7.10
CA LEU A 196 -23.53 -7.70 6.60
C LEU A 196 -23.92 -7.53 5.13
N GLU A 197 -24.34 -6.32 4.77
CA GLU A 197 -24.62 -5.95 3.38
C GLU A 197 -24.15 -4.52 3.09
N GLN A 198 -23.82 -4.24 1.83
CA GLN A 198 -23.62 -2.88 1.37
C GLN A 198 -24.96 -2.13 1.35
N SER A 199 -24.95 -0.92 1.90
CA SER A 199 -26.17 -0.17 2.21
C SER A 199 -26.05 1.30 1.79
N PRO A 200 -26.77 1.74 0.74
CA PRO A 200 -26.68 3.11 0.26
C PRO A 200 -27.45 4.09 1.16
N ARG A 201 -26.85 5.25 1.44
CA ARG A 201 -27.52 6.43 2.02
C ARG A 201 -27.26 7.66 1.16
N PRO A 202 -28.11 8.72 1.22
CA PRO A 202 -27.77 9.97 0.53
C PRO A 202 -26.43 10.53 1.01
N LEU A 203 -25.53 10.87 0.07
CA LEU A 203 -24.26 11.52 0.39
C LEU A 203 -24.52 12.95 0.88
N LYS A 204 -23.99 13.32 2.05
CA LYS A 204 -24.26 14.61 2.70
C LYS A 204 -22.99 15.41 3.04
N GLN A 205 -21.84 14.74 3.08
CA GLN A 205 -20.56 15.32 3.46
C GLN A 205 -20.06 16.24 2.33
N PRO A 206 -19.90 17.56 2.57
CA PRO A 206 -19.54 18.52 1.53
C PRO A 206 -18.25 18.18 0.78
N ASP A 207 -17.22 17.74 1.49
CA ASP A 207 -15.92 17.44 0.88
C ASP A 207 -16.02 16.23 -0.07
N LEU A 208 -16.72 15.18 0.35
CA LEU A 208 -16.98 14.02 -0.51
C LEU A 208 -17.90 14.38 -1.69
N LEU A 209 -18.88 15.26 -1.51
CA LEU A 209 -19.73 15.76 -2.60
C LEU A 209 -18.90 16.50 -3.65
N GLN A 210 -17.96 17.34 -3.21
CA GLN A 210 -17.06 18.08 -4.10
C GLN A 210 -16.16 17.12 -4.87
N LEU A 211 -15.47 16.20 -4.18
CA LEU A 211 -14.61 15.20 -4.83
C LEU A 211 -15.39 14.33 -5.84
N THR A 212 -16.58 13.86 -5.45
CA THR A 212 -17.47 13.09 -6.34
C THR A 212 -17.85 13.91 -7.57
N ALA A 213 -18.18 15.19 -7.40
CA ALA A 213 -18.56 16.06 -8.52
C ALA A 213 -17.39 16.35 -9.47
N THR A 214 -16.16 16.43 -8.94
CA THR A 214 -14.93 16.61 -9.71
C THR A 214 -14.57 15.37 -10.52
N TYR A 215 -14.56 14.20 -9.87
CA TYR A 215 -13.97 12.99 -10.45
C TYR A 215 -14.97 12.09 -11.17
N PHE A 216 -16.18 11.90 -10.63
CA PHE A 216 -17.03 10.82 -11.11
C PHE A 216 -17.71 11.24 -12.42
N PRO A 217 -17.62 10.43 -13.50
CA PRO A 217 -18.21 10.78 -14.78
C PRO A 217 -19.74 10.80 -14.74
N LYS A 218 -20.35 11.54 -15.66
CA LYS A 218 -21.79 11.43 -15.91
C LYS A 218 -22.05 10.23 -16.83
N THR A 219 -22.66 9.18 -16.30
CA THR A 219 -22.97 7.94 -17.01
C THR A 219 -24.48 7.70 -17.12
N LYS A 220 -24.89 6.82 -18.05
CA LYS A 220 -26.30 6.42 -18.20
C LYS A 220 -26.76 5.45 -17.11
N HIS A 221 -25.83 4.63 -16.63
CA HIS A 221 -26.01 3.62 -15.58
C HIS A 221 -25.36 4.10 -14.28
N PRO A 222 -25.72 3.53 -13.12
CA PRO A 222 -25.03 3.83 -11.87
C PRO A 222 -23.52 3.65 -12.01
N TYR A 223 -22.75 4.57 -11.45
CA TYR A 223 -21.29 4.52 -11.44
C TYR A 223 -20.83 4.47 -9.98
N THR A 224 -20.13 3.41 -9.61
CA THR A 224 -19.63 3.20 -8.25
C THR A 224 -18.11 3.21 -8.26
N SER A 225 -17.50 3.95 -7.34
CA SER A 225 -16.04 3.99 -7.20
C SER A 225 -15.66 4.52 -5.82
N GLU A 226 -14.36 4.45 -5.55
CA GLU A 226 -13.72 4.79 -4.30
C GLU A 226 -13.23 6.26 -4.29
N LEU A 227 -13.32 6.90 -3.13
CA LEU A 227 -12.61 8.14 -2.79
C LEU A 227 -11.62 7.84 -1.66
N HIS A 228 -10.49 8.55 -1.64
CA HIS A 228 -9.31 8.17 -0.84
C HIS A 228 -8.91 9.23 0.22
N PRO A 229 -9.84 9.75 1.06
CA PRO A 229 -9.50 10.81 2.01
C PRO A 229 -8.45 10.38 3.04
N ALA A 230 -8.41 9.08 3.41
CA ALA A 230 -7.41 8.55 4.34
C ALA A 230 -5.99 8.61 3.73
N GLN A 231 -5.84 8.20 2.46
CA GLN A 231 -4.56 8.27 1.75
C GLN A 231 -4.09 9.73 1.61
N TYR A 232 -5.00 10.64 1.23
CA TYR A 232 -4.71 12.07 1.14
C TYR A 232 -4.21 12.62 2.49
N ALA A 233 -4.94 12.36 3.57
CA ALA A 233 -4.60 12.82 4.91
C ALA A 233 -3.25 12.25 5.40
N PHE A 234 -2.97 10.98 5.10
CA PHE A 234 -1.71 10.33 5.43
C PHE A 234 -0.52 11.04 4.75
N ILE A 235 -0.57 11.21 3.43
CA ILE A 235 0.50 11.87 2.67
C ILE A 235 0.68 13.33 3.12
N LEU A 236 -0.41 14.07 3.29
CA LEU A 236 -0.37 15.45 3.77
C LEU A 236 0.28 15.54 5.16
N THR A 237 -0.05 14.62 6.07
CA THR A 237 0.54 14.57 7.41
C THR A 237 2.06 14.37 7.36
N LEU A 238 2.54 13.47 6.50
CA LEU A 238 3.97 13.23 6.33
C LEU A 238 4.67 14.44 5.69
N ALA A 239 4.06 15.03 4.66
CA ALA A 239 4.57 16.21 3.97
C ALA A 239 4.74 17.43 4.89
N GLN A 240 3.80 17.62 5.83
CA GLN A 240 3.88 18.67 6.84
C GLN A 240 4.97 18.42 7.90
N LYS A 241 5.27 17.15 8.19
CA LYS A 241 6.24 16.75 9.22
C LYS A 241 7.67 16.62 8.71
N ILE A 242 7.87 16.36 7.42
CA ILE A 242 9.22 16.30 6.86
C ILE A 242 9.82 17.70 6.81
N THR A 243 11.03 17.84 7.31
CA THR A 243 11.80 19.09 7.34
C THR A 243 12.86 19.13 6.25
N ARG A 244 13.43 17.96 5.95
CA ARG A 244 14.41 17.74 4.90
C ARG A 244 14.38 16.26 4.49
N GLY A 245 14.53 16.00 3.19
CA GLY A 245 14.64 14.65 2.64
C GLY A 245 13.55 14.32 1.64
N SER A 246 13.19 13.05 1.54
CA SER A 246 12.33 12.52 0.48
C SER A 246 11.19 11.65 0.99
N MET A 247 10.15 11.53 0.17
CA MET A 247 9.09 10.53 0.31
C MET A 247 8.99 9.74 -1.00
N ILE A 248 9.01 8.41 -0.93
CA ILE A 248 8.89 7.53 -2.11
C ILE A 248 7.82 6.47 -1.83
N PHE A 249 6.76 6.46 -2.62
CA PHE A 249 5.66 5.50 -2.50
C PHE A 249 5.57 4.64 -3.76
N ILE A 250 5.44 3.34 -3.56
CA ILE A 250 5.32 2.33 -4.61
C ILE A 250 4.03 1.58 -4.37
N ASP A 251 3.10 1.68 -5.31
CA ASP A 251 1.78 1.07 -5.17
C ASP A 251 1.09 0.89 -6.53
N TYR A 252 0.02 0.10 -6.60
CA TYR A 252 -0.74 -0.13 -7.82
C TYR A 252 -1.91 0.83 -7.96
N GLY A 253 -2.00 1.47 -9.12
CA GLY A 253 -3.04 2.47 -9.36
C GLY A 253 -2.79 3.36 -10.58
N PHE A 254 -3.52 4.47 -10.59
CA PHE A 254 -3.73 5.30 -11.78
C PHE A 254 -3.75 6.80 -11.44
N ASP A 255 -3.56 7.65 -12.46
CA ASP A 255 -4.01 9.04 -12.40
C ASP A 255 -5.55 9.11 -12.34
N ALA A 256 -6.12 10.25 -11.92
CA ALA A 256 -7.56 10.40 -11.75
C ALA A 256 -8.37 10.13 -13.03
N ALA A 257 -7.86 10.48 -14.21
CA ALA A 257 -8.58 10.27 -15.47
C ALA A 257 -8.71 8.79 -15.81
N GLN A 258 -7.66 8.00 -15.54
CA GLN A 258 -7.67 6.55 -15.69
C GLN A 258 -8.43 5.84 -14.55
N TYR A 259 -8.31 6.32 -13.31
CA TYR A 259 -9.01 5.79 -12.15
C TYR A 259 -10.51 5.90 -12.33
N TYR A 260 -11.00 7.10 -12.67
CA TYR A 260 -12.42 7.41 -12.81
C TYR A 260 -12.94 7.27 -14.24
N HIS A 261 -12.28 6.44 -15.05
CA HIS A 261 -12.66 6.22 -16.45
C HIS A 261 -14.11 5.69 -16.54
N PRO A 262 -14.96 6.16 -17.48
CA PRO A 262 -16.38 5.78 -17.54
C PRO A 262 -16.69 4.29 -17.69
N GLN A 263 -15.71 3.47 -18.08
CA GLN A 263 -15.85 2.00 -18.17
C GLN A 263 -15.48 1.27 -16.89
N ARG A 264 -14.97 1.97 -15.86
CA ARG A 264 -14.66 1.43 -14.54
C ARG A 264 -15.79 1.81 -13.57
N ASP A 265 -17.00 1.38 -13.88
CA ASP A 265 -18.22 1.73 -13.16
C ASP A 265 -18.48 0.89 -11.89
N GLU A 266 -17.59 -0.07 -11.60
CA GLU A 266 -17.58 -0.89 -10.37
C GLU A 266 -16.37 -0.61 -9.47
N GLY A 267 -15.55 0.41 -9.78
CA GLY A 267 -14.40 0.79 -8.97
C GLY A 267 -13.21 -0.16 -9.08
N THR A 268 -12.44 -0.25 -8.00
CA THR A 268 -11.23 -1.09 -7.90
C THR A 268 -11.14 -1.90 -6.60
N LEU A 269 -12.11 -1.74 -5.68
CA LEU A 269 -12.15 -2.50 -4.44
C LEU A 269 -12.08 -3.99 -4.74
N ILE A 270 -11.12 -4.65 -4.10
CA ILE A 270 -10.91 -6.07 -4.27
C ILE A 270 -10.48 -6.69 -2.96
N ALA A 271 -10.90 -7.93 -2.74
CA ALA A 271 -10.52 -8.68 -1.56
C ALA A 271 -9.64 -9.86 -1.96
N HIS A 272 -8.71 -10.27 -1.10
CA HIS A 272 -7.80 -11.36 -1.39
C HIS A 272 -7.71 -12.34 -0.23
N TYR A 273 -7.85 -13.62 -0.55
CA TYR A 273 -7.80 -14.70 0.41
C TYR A 273 -7.03 -15.88 -0.18
N ARG A 274 -5.86 -16.19 0.39
CA ARG A 274 -4.93 -17.26 0.01
C ARG A 274 -4.67 -17.31 -1.49
N HIS A 275 -4.21 -16.20 -2.07
CA HIS A 275 -3.97 -16.01 -3.50
C HIS A 275 -5.21 -16.07 -4.40
N HIS A 276 -6.42 -16.00 -3.83
CA HIS A 276 -7.65 -15.94 -4.61
C HIS A 276 -8.26 -14.54 -4.50
N THR A 277 -8.67 -14.01 -5.65
CA THR A 277 -9.49 -12.81 -5.74
C THR A 277 -10.91 -13.10 -5.26
N ILE A 278 -11.39 -12.28 -4.35
CA ILE A 278 -12.70 -12.34 -3.73
C ILE A 278 -13.41 -11.00 -3.97
N HIS A 279 -14.65 -11.04 -4.45
CA HIS A 279 -15.44 -9.84 -4.70
C HIS A 279 -16.36 -9.46 -3.52
N ASP A 280 -16.61 -10.39 -2.61
CA ASP A 280 -17.41 -10.13 -1.41
C ASP A 280 -16.51 -9.56 -0.30
N PRO A 281 -16.62 -8.27 0.08
CA PRO A 281 -15.80 -7.67 1.12
C PRO A 281 -16.10 -8.22 2.53
N PHE A 282 -17.20 -8.97 2.70
CA PHE A 282 -17.58 -9.58 3.97
C PHE A 282 -17.09 -11.03 4.11
N PHE A 283 -16.40 -11.56 3.10
CA PHE A 283 -15.86 -12.91 3.11
C PHE A 283 -14.75 -13.06 4.16
N HIS A 284 -14.97 -13.92 5.17
CA HIS A 284 -14.00 -14.23 6.23
C HIS A 284 -13.30 -12.98 6.81
N ILE A 285 -14.10 -12.02 7.31
CA ILE A 285 -13.63 -10.74 7.85
C ILE A 285 -12.45 -10.93 8.82
N GLY A 286 -11.39 -10.13 8.64
CA GLY A 286 -10.15 -10.22 9.40
C GLY A 286 -9.20 -11.31 8.92
N LEU A 287 -9.60 -12.19 7.99
CA LEU A 287 -8.74 -13.20 7.35
C LEU A 287 -8.54 -12.94 5.85
N THR A 288 -9.31 -12.03 5.29
CA THR A 288 -9.25 -11.59 3.90
C THR A 288 -8.74 -10.16 3.88
N ASP A 289 -7.76 -9.87 3.04
CA ASP A 289 -7.30 -8.51 2.82
C ASP A 289 -8.30 -7.74 1.97
N LEU A 290 -8.41 -6.44 2.19
CA LEU A 290 -9.24 -5.53 1.42
C LEU A 290 -8.34 -4.42 0.91
N THR A 291 -8.35 -4.21 -0.39
CA THR A 291 -7.54 -3.18 -1.02
C THR A 291 -8.32 -2.43 -2.09
N ALA A 292 -7.91 -1.19 -2.35
CA ALA A 292 -8.34 -0.42 -3.50
C ALA A 292 -7.10 0.13 -4.20
N HIS A 293 -7.15 0.29 -5.52
CA HIS A 293 -6.04 0.93 -6.22
C HIS A 293 -5.85 2.36 -5.71
N VAL A 294 -4.66 2.91 -5.91
CA VAL A 294 -4.31 4.28 -5.52
C VAL A 294 -4.72 5.28 -6.62
N ASN A 295 -5.35 6.39 -6.22
CA ASN A 295 -5.50 7.58 -7.06
C ASN A 295 -4.26 8.47 -6.90
N PHE A 296 -3.30 8.36 -7.81
CA PHE A 296 -2.02 9.09 -7.71
C PHE A 296 -2.15 10.60 -7.92
N THR A 297 -3.23 11.09 -8.56
CA THR A 297 -3.53 12.52 -8.63
C THR A 297 -3.76 13.08 -7.22
N ASP A 298 -4.53 12.38 -6.37
CA ASP A 298 -4.75 12.80 -4.99
C ASP A 298 -3.47 12.72 -4.15
N ILE A 299 -2.61 11.72 -4.39
CA ILE A 299 -1.31 11.60 -3.71
C ILE A 299 -0.39 12.77 -4.08
N ALA A 300 -0.32 13.12 -5.37
CA ALA A 300 0.43 14.26 -5.88
C ALA A 300 -0.06 15.59 -5.28
N GLN A 301 -1.39 15.78 -5.25
CA GLN A 301 -2.00 16.95 -4.65
C GLN A 301 -1.71 17.04 -3.14
N ALA A 302 -1.84 15.94 -2.40
CA ALA A 302 -1.56 15.91 -0.96
C ALA A 302 -0.11 16.27 -0.63
N GLY A 303 0.86 15.76 -1.41
CA GLY A 303 2.28 16.06 -1.22
C GLY A 303 2.60 17.53 -1.51
N THR A 304 2.07 18.07 -2.61
CA THR A 304 2.30 19.46 -3.03
C THR A 304 1.57 20.47 -2.14
N ASP A 305 0.36 20.17 -1.66
CA ASP A 305 -0.35 20.96 -0.64
C ASP A 305 0.43 21.01 0.69
N GLY A 306 1.16 19.95 1.01
CA GLY A 306 2.08 19.90 2.14
C GLY A 306 3.39 20.65 1.91
N GLY A 307 3.57 21.28 0.75
CA GLY A 307 4.74 22.09 0.39
C GLY A 307 5.96 21.28 -0.05
N LEU A 308 5.76 20.07 -0.58
CA LEU A 308 6.83 19.28 -1.19
C LEU A 308 6.93 19.53 -2.69
N ASP A 309 8.13 19.36 -3.21
CA ASP A 309 8.37 19.30 -4.65
C ASP A 309 8.00 17.90 -5.16
N LEU A 310 7.11 17.81 -6.14
CA LEU A 310 6.85 16.55 -6.85
C LEU A 310 8.05 16.24 -7.75
N ILE A 311 8.79 15.20 -7.42
CA ILE A 311 10.02 14.81 -8.13
C ILE A 311 9.70 13.99 -9.37
N GLY A 312 8.73 13.07 -9.25
CA GLY A 312 8.29 12.32 -10.41
C GLY A 312 7.22 11.29 -10.11
N TYR A 313 6.62 10.77 -11.18
CA TYR A 313 5.56 9.77 -11.20
C TYR A 313 5.74 8.91 -12.46
N LEU A 314 6.00 7.62 -12.30
CA LEU A 314 6.23 6.70 -13.43
C LEU A 314 5.86 5.25 -13.11
N PRO A 315 5.70 4.39 -14.14
CA PRO A 315 5.59 2.95 -13.93
C PRO A 315 6.80 2.35 -13.21
N GLN A 316 6.57 1.34 -12.38
CA GLN A 316 7.62 0.64 -11.63
C GLN A 316 8.73 0.10 -12.53
N SER A 317 8.38 -0.42 -13.70
CA SER A 317 9.34 -0.91 -14.69
C SER A 317 10.40 0.14 -15.04
N HIS A 318 9.97 1.36 -15.39
CA HIS A 318 10.86 2.48 -15.72
C HIS A 318 11.75 2.86 -14.53
N PHE A 319 11.21 2.88 -13.31
CA PHE A 319 11.99 3.20 -12.11
C PHE A 319 13.11 2.19 -11.87
N LEU A 320 12.78 0.90 -11.98
CA LEU A 320 13.75 -0.18 -11.82
C LEU A 320 14.80 -0.21 -12.95
N PHE A 321 14.41 0.06 -14.20
CA PHE A 321 15.34 0.16 -15.32
C PHE A 321 16.26 1.36 -15.21
N ASN A 322 15.75 2.53 -14.82
CA ASN A 322 16.54 3.72 -14.61
C ASN A 322 17.64 3.50 -13.56
N LEU A 323 17.32 2.74 -12.51
CA LEU A 323 18.25 2.34 -11.46
C LEU A 323 19.10 1.11 -11.81
N GLY A 324 18.98 0.55 -13.02
CA GLY A 324 19.86 -0.50 -13.54
C GLY A 324 19.62 -1.89 -12.94
N ILE A 325 18.36 -2.29 -12.74
CA ILE A 325 18.00 -3.66 -12.33
C ILE A 325 18.59 -4.74 -13.26
N THR A 326 18.72 -4.45 -14.55
CA THR A 326 19.33 -5.36 -15.54
C THR A 326 20.82 -5.57 -15.29
N ASP A 327 21.53 -4.54 -14.82
CA ASP A 327 22.94 -4.65 -14.46
C ASP A 327 23.12 -5.53 -13.23
N LEU A 328 22.23 -5.38 -12.24
CA LEU A 328 22.23 -6.23 -11.04
C LEU A 328 21.90 -7.70 -11.39
N LEU A 329 20.92 -7.92 -12.29
CA LEU A 329 20.61 -9.26 -12.79
C LEU A 329 21.83 -9.91 -13.46
N ALA A 330 22.55 -9.16 -14.30
CA ALA A 330 23.75 -9.65 -14.98
C ALA A 330 24.89 -10.01 -14.01
N GLN A 331 24.93 -9.39 -12.83
CA GLN A 331 25.93 -9.66 -11.78
C GLN A 331 25.54 -10.82 -10.85
N THR A 332 24.28 -11.26 -10.87
CA THR A 332 23.76 -12.24 -9.89
C THR A 332 24.26 -13.66 -10.17
N ALA A 333 24.28 -14.08 -11.43
CA ALA A 333 24.75 -15.40 -11.84
C ALA A 333 25.07 -15.41 -13.35
N PRO A 334 25.92 -16.33 -13.85
CA PRO A 334 26.17 -16.46 -15.28
C PRO A 334 24.88 -16.76 -16.07
N PRO A 335 24.67 -16.14 -17.25
CA PRO A 335 23.53 -16.42 -18.09
C PRO A 335 23.36 -17.91 -18.41
N GLY A 336 22.13 -18.41 -18.35
CA GLY A 336 21.79 -19.81 -18.64
C GLY A 336 21.89 -20.77 -17.45
N THR A 337 22.35 -20.31 -16.27
CA THR A 337 22.28 -21.10 -15.03
C THR A 337 20.86 -21.13 -14.46
N ALA A 338 20.53 -22.16 -13.66
CA ALA A 338 19.21 -22.27 -13.02
C ALA A 338 18.92 -21.07 -12.09
N ASP A 339 19.93 -20.58 -11.38
CA ASP A 339 19.80 -19.40 -10.52
C ASP A 339 19.52 -18.13 -11.31
N TYR A 340 20.23 -17.93 -12.43
CA TYR A 340 19.95 -16.82 -13.35
C TYR A 340 18.52 -16.88 -13.87
N LEU A 341 18.05 -18.04 -14.33
CA LEU A 341 16.69 -18.21 -14.85
C LEU A 341 15.62 -17.87 -13.80
N ARG A 342 15.81 -18.34 -12.56
CA ARG A 342 14.92 -18.04 -11.43
C ARG A 342 14.83 -16.53 -11.16
N VAL A 343 15.97 -15.86 -11.03
CA VAL A 343 16.03 -14.42 -10.73
C VAL A 343 15.53 -13.60 -11.91
N SER A 344 15.83 -14.00 -13.16
CA SER A 344 15.34 -13.35 -14.37
C SER A 344 13.81 -13.40 -14.47
N THR A 345 13.18 -14.51 -14.07
CA THR A 345 11.72 -14.64 -14.03
C THR A 345 11.11 -13.67 -13.01
N ALA A 346 11.76 -13.50 -11.85
CA ALA A 346 11.32 -12.52 -10.85
C ALA A 346 11.48 -11.08 -11.36
N VAL A 347 12.60 -10.75 -12.02
CA VAL A 347 12.79 -9.42 -12.66
C VAL A 347 11.76 -9.19 -13.76
N GLN A 348 11.43 -10.20 -14.55
CA GLN A 348 10.37 -10.10 -15.55
C GLN A 348 9.02 -9.77 -14.88
N LYS A 349 8.62 -10.46 -13.81
CA LYS A 349 7.40 -10.13 -13.06
C LYS A 349 7.38 -8.68 -12.55
N LEU A 350 8.52 -8.17 -12.10
CA LEU A 350 8.65 -6.80 -11.60
C LEU A 350 8.55 -5.73 -12.70
N THR A 351 8.83 -6.07 -13.96
CA THR A 351 9.04 -5.11 -15.06
C THR A 351 8.14 -5.29 -16.27
N ASP A 352 7.50 -6.44 -16.44
CA ASP A 352 6.58 -6.72 -17.54
C ASP A 352 5.27 -5.93 -17.38
N GLN A 353 4.78 -5.36 -18.49
CA GLN A 353 3.56 -4.55 -18.53
C GLN A 353 2.30 -5.33 -18.12
N HIS A 354 2.29 -6.66 -18.32
CA HIS A 354 1.15 -7.51 -17.98
C HIS A 354 1.23 -8.07 -16.55
N GLU A 355 2.33 -7.79 -15.86
CA GLU A 355 2.57 -8.14 -14.47
C GLU A 355 2.62 -6.84 -13.65
N MET A 356 3.67 -6.62 -12.85
CA MET A 356 3.77 -5.45 -11.97
C MET A 356 4.29 -4.19 -12.68
N GLY A 357 4.93 -4.34 -13.84
CA GLY A 357 5.76 -3.29 -14.45
C GLY A 357 5.01 -2.03 -14.88
N GLU A 358 3.75 -2.16 -15.31
CA GLU A 358 2.90 -1.02 -15.69
C GLU A 358 1.89 -0.67 -14.61
N LEU A 359 1.26 -1.67 -13.98
CA LEU A 359 0.21 -1.43 -12.99
C LEU A 359 0.75 -0.71 -11.75
N PHE A 360 1.91 -1.13 -11.24
CA PHE A 360 2.58 -0.44 -10.15
C PHE A 360 3.21 0.85 -10.63
N LYS A 361 3.08 1.88 -9.81
CA LYS A 361 3.66 3.20 -10.03
C LYS A 361 4.57 3.54 -8.87
N VAL A 362 5.57 4.37 -9.16
CA VAL A 362 6.42 5.02 -8.17
C VAL A 362 6.15 6.51 -8.24
N ILE A 363 5.77 7.09 -7.10
CA ILE A 363 5.65 8.55 -6.94
C ILE A 363 6.64 9.02 -5.88
N ALA A 364 7.28 10.16 -6.11
CA ALA A 364 8.27 10.70 -5.21
C ALA A 364 8.15 12.20 -4.98
N PHE A 365 8.51 12.62 -3.77
CA PHE A 365 8.53 14.00 -3.35
C PHE A 365 9.84 14.34 -2.63
N GLY A 366 10.30 15.58 -2.78
CA GLY A 366 11.51 16.10 -2.15
C GLY A 366 11.24 17.35 -1.33
N LYS A 367 12.09 17.59 -0.32
CA LYS A 367 12.12 18.84 0.45
C LYS A 367 13.54 19.15 0.89
N ASN A 368 14.05 20.32 0.50
CA ASN A 368 15.38 20.80 0.88
C ASN A 368 16.52 19.81 0.55
N ILE A 369 16.40 19.11 -0.58
CA ILE A 369 17.40 18.21 -1.16
C ILE A 369 17.44 18.40 -2.68
N ASP A 370 18.48 17.90 -3.34
CA ASP A 370 18.58 17.96 -4.81
C ASP A 370 17.42 17.21 -5.47
N ILE A 371 17.01 17.65 -6.67
CA ILE A 371 15.83 17.12 -7.39
C ILE A 371 16.17 16.17 -8.54
N ASP A 372 17.44 16.10 -8.95
CA ASP A 372 17.88 15.30 -10.10
C ASP A 372 18.11 13.83 -9.69
N TRP A 373 17.03 13.05 -9.62
CA TRP A 373 17.08 11.66 -9.13
C TRP A 373 17.17 10.65 -10.27
N THR A 374 18.16 9.74 -10.19
CA THR A 374 18.42 8.78 -11.28
C THR A 374 17.18 7.94 -11.62
N GLY A 375 16.41 7.50 -10.62
CA GLY A 375 15.23 6.66 -10.79
C GLY A 375 14.10 7.31 -11.60
N PHE A 376 14.09 8.63 -11.72
CA PHE A 376 13.05 9.41 -12.40
C PHE A 376 13.53 9.99 -13.74
N ARG A 377 14.74 9.63 -14.20
CA ARG A 377 15.36 10.22 -15.40
C ARG A 377 14.57 10.00 -16.70
N PHE A 378 13.92 8.85 -16.85
CA PHE A 378 13.15 8.51 -18.05
C PHE A 378 11.81 7.86 -17.71
N GLY A 379 10.82 8.10 -18.56
CA GLY A 379 9.47 7.50 -18.39
C GLY A 379 8.60 8.22 -17.38
N ASP A 380 9.00 9.42 -16.92
CA ASP A 380 8.15 10.27 -16.09
C ASP A 380 6.86 10.66 -16.84
N ILE A 381 5.74 10.52 -16.14
CA ILE A 381 4.39 10.80 -16.61
C ILE A 381 3.67 11.77 -15.67
N CYS A 382 4.38 12.64 -14.94
CA CYS A 382 3.77 13.67 -14.09
C CYS A 382 2.76 14.55 -14.82
N HIS A 383 2.95 14.78 -16.12
CA HIS A 383 2.02 15.55 -16.95
C HIS A 383 0.61 14.94 -17.08
N LYS A 384 0.42 13.70 -16.61
CA LYS A 384 -0.90 13.04 -16.56
C LYS A 384 -1.65 13.25 -15.24
N LEU A 385 -0.96 13.70 -14.19
CA LEU A 385 -1.52 13.81 -12.84
C LEU A 385 -2.53 14.93 -12.70
#